data_AF-A0AAU9V4Z2-F1
#
_entry.id   AF-A0AAU9V4Z2-F1
#
_cell.length_a   1.000
_cell.length_b   1.000
_cell.length_c   1.000
_cell.angle_alpha   90.00
_cell.angle_beta   90.00
_cell.angle_gamma   90.00
#
_symmetry.space_group_name_H-M   'P 1'
#
loop_
_entity.id
_entity.type
_entity.pdbx_description
1 polymer ?
#
loop_
_entity_poly.entity_id
_entity_poly.type
_entity_poly.pdbx_seq_one_letter_code
_entity_poly.pdbx_strand_id
1 'polypeptide(L)'
;MEAGLNYSYSKIRKNFGKQTRFCEIPTAMLDTISPDKNEQKLYCLRNPVNQESQTITTLSEHYVNTKRIVHRDQSVNHAEGGWPKDVNFRDEEATTRYRRRFEREDSYVSAILNLHQNLEHLIKQNNAIEMYNMYFKEMNSEKPVEKHFIRKINTFLDPEERPVSSIAWTYEDDSKIVVSYCNKKYPVTGTVNKYTTCLIWNVDNTSKVFSDFTPPSCCWKIAGSPTNANLIIGGLEDGRVSIFDIRAQKEPSAISPTHLAHRDPVSALLFITSRLNNEFFSGSSDGRCMWWDIRNLSEPIDSLLITTRVPSGPYLDLTNIEGISALQFDRSFPTRFLCGTDTGFVINVNRKGKSYQEVLSAIFPAHKGYVKSVQRNPSISKMFLTCGDWTSHIWSDDIHSSPIIFGTAHPKQISDAAWSPQRVSSYMTICMDGKFRYWDLLRKYYEPVAILPISKYPLLNMKANDEGKFIAIGDTRGSLHLIYLSDSMVFSGDRDKQLMIQNFDRETRREHILETRIKEIRLKQKLDTQMIDYLRSETGNEENLTKNAEDEYRRVVADEFKKVGTTQSSRGRNEKLRNR
;
A
#
# COMPACT_ATOMS: atom_id res chain seq x y z
N MET A 1 -49.51 13.66 85.11
CA MET A 1 -50.21 12.84 86.12
C MET A 1 -51.38 12.19 85.43
N GLU A 2 -51.44 10.86 85.56
CA GLU A 2 -52.58 9.96 85.36
C GLU A 2 -53.37 10.01 84.03
N ALA A 3 -53.42 8.84 83.40
CA ALA A 3 -54.25 8.55 82.25
C ALA A 3 -55.73 8.81 82.58
N GLY A 4 -56.33 9.83 81.97
CA GLY A 4 -57.77 9.93 81.83
C GLY A 4 -58.24 8.85 80.86
N LEU A 5 -58.60 7.70 81.40
CA LEU A 5 -59.17 6.53 80.73
C LEU A 5 -60.29 6.95 79.77
N ASN A 6 -60.02 6.97 78.47
CA ASN A 6 -61.09 6.98 77.47
C ASN A 6 -61.69 5.58 77.44
N TYR A 7 -62.78 5.38 78.18
CA TYR A 7 -63.57 4.16 78.15
C TYR A 7 -64.29 4.02 76.80
N SER A 8 -63.58 3.57 75.77
CA SER A 8 -64.20 3.17 74.51
C SER A 8 -64.87 1.81 74.68
N TYR A 9 -66.19 1.78 74.87
CA TYR A 9 -66.94 0.52 74.84
C TYR A 9 -67.09 0.04 73.38
N SER A 10 -66.12 -0.76 72.92
CA SER A 10 -66.20 -1.42 71.61
C SER A 10 -67.00 -2.71 71.70
N LYS A 11 -68.11 -2.83 70.97
CA LYS A 11 -68.88 -4.07 70.84
C LYS A 11 -68.84 -4.56 69.39
N ILE A 12 -68.53 -5.83 69.18
CA ILE A 12 -68.49 -6.43 67.84
C ILE A 12 -69.91 -6.41 67.23
N ARG A 13 -70.06 -5.99 65.97
CA ARG A 13 -71.36 -5.78 65.30
C ARG A 13 -72.32 -6.99 65.40
N LYS A 14 -71.80 -8.22 65.36
CA LYS A 14 -72.60 -9.45 65.53
C LYS A 14 -73.33 -9.57 66.88
N ASN A 15 -72.90 -8.81 67.89
CA ASN A 15 -73.43 -8.82 69.25
C ASN A 15 -74.39 -7.64 69.53
N PHE A 16 -74.64 -6.78 68.54
CA PHE A 16 -75.72 -5.80 68.62
C PHE A 16 -77.07 -6.50 68.42
N GLY A 17 -78.07 -6.16 69.24
CA GLY A 17 -79.41 -6.74 69.18
C GLY A 17 -79.66 -8.00 70.03
N LYS A 18 -78.66 -8.54 70.74
CA LYS A 18 -78.87 -9.64 71.70
C LYS A 18 -79.40 -9.11 73.04
N GLN A 19 -80.41 -9.76 73.61
CA GLN A 19 -81.07 -9.35 74.85
C GLN A 19 -80.14 -9.44 76.07
N THR A 20 -79.91 -8.33 76.76
CA THR A 20 -79.16 -8.25 78.02
C THR A 20 -80.04 -8.74 79.17
N ARG A 21 -79.57 -9.71 79.97
CA ARG A 21 -80.25 -10.15 81.19
C ARG A 21 -79.68 -9.38 82.39
N PHE A 22 -80.51 -8.59 83.04
CA PHE A 22 -80.17 -7.91 84.29
C PHE A 22 -80.52 -8.82 85.47
N CYS A 23 -79.63 -8.91 86.45
CA CYS A 23 -79.91 -9.53 87.75
C CYS A 23 -79.85 -8.44 88.81
N GLU A 24 -80.79 -8.44 89.76
CA GLU A 24 -80.74 -7.54 90.92
C GLU A 24 -79.54 -7.91 91.79
N ILE A 25 -78.64 -6.94 91.98
CA ILE A 25 -77.53 -7.01 92.91
C ILE A 25 -77.87 -6.00 94.03
N PRO A 26 -77.71 -6.35 95.31
CA PRO A 26 -77.98 -5.43 96.40
C PRO A 26 -77.12 -4.17 96.29
N THR A 27 -77.71 -3.03 96.63
CA THR A 27 -77.11 -1.69 96.53
C THR A 27 -75.86 -1.59 97.41
N ALA A 28 -74.68 -1.65 96.78
CA ALA A 28 -73.43 -1.27 97.41
C ALA A 28 -73.20 0.23 97.17
N MET A 29 -73.04 0.99 98.25
CA MET A 29 -72.59 2.38 98.16
C MET A 29 -71.13 2.35 97.69
N LEU A 30 -70.91 2.57 96.38
CA LEU A 30 -69.59 2.43 95.75
C LEU A 30 -68.62 3.54 96.15
N ASP A 31 -69.13 4.71 96.55
CA ASP A 31 -68.32 5.81 97.08
C ASP A 31 -69.19 6.79 97.87
N THR A 32 -68.59 7.52 98.82
CA THR A 32 -69.23 8.61 99.58
C THR A 32 -68.24 9.77 99.69
N ILE A 33 -68.41 10.78 98.84
CA ILE A 33 -67.49 11.91 98.79
C ILE A 33 -67.91 12.95 99.84
N SER A 34 -67.06 13.17 100.85
CA SER A 34 -67.27 14.20 101.87
C SER A 34 -66.88 15.58 101.32
N PRO A 35 -67.60 16.67 101.64
CA PRO A 35 -67.30 17.99 101.10
C PRO A 35 -65.94 18.52 101.59
N ASP A 36 -65.09 18.96 100.66
CA ASP A 36 -63.79 19.56 100.96
C ASP A 36 -63.95 21.04 101.39
N LYS A 37 -63.55 21.37 102.61
CA LYS A 37 -63.60 22.72 103.17
C LYS A 37 -62.70 23.70 102.41
N ASN A 38 -61.70 23.21 101.69
CA ASN A 38 -60.80 24.06 100.91
C ASN A 38 -61.47 24.56 99.62
N GLU A 39 -62.22 23.70 98.92
CA GLU A 39 -62.98 24.09 97.73
C GLU A 39 -64.18 24.98 98.08
N GLN A 40 -64.74 24.82 99.28
CA GLN A 40 -65.80 25.69 99.78
C GLN A 40 -65.36 27.18 99.88
N LYS A 41 -64.05 27.45 100.04
CA LYS A 41 -63.51 28.82 100.04
C LYS A 41 -63.36 29.43 98.65
N LEU A 42 -63.38 28.61 97.59
CA LEU A 42 -63.37 29.06 96.19
C LEU A 42 -64.77 29.43 95.68
N TYR A 43 -65.80 29.28 96.53
CA TYR A 43 -67.15 29.70 96.26
C TYR A 43 -67.23 31.23 96.11
N CYS A 44 -67.53 31.69 94.90
CA CYS A 44 -67.84 33.09 94.63
C CYS A 44 -69.22 33.20 94.00
N LEU A 45 -70.03 34.11 94.53
CA LEU A 45 -71.37 34.39 94.03
C LEU A 45 -71.26 35.04 92.65
N ARG A 46 -71.61 34.31 91.59
CA ARG A 46 -71.83 34.92 90.27
C ARG A 46 -73.31 35.20 90.09
N ASN A 47 -73.63 36.43 89.70
CA ASN A 47 -74.98 36.91 89.34
C ASN A 47 -74.82 38.19 88.49
N PRO A 48 -75.36 38.29 87.25
CA PRO A 48 -76.16 37.29 86.55
C PRO A 48 -75.33 36.06 86.17
N VAL A 49 -75.86 34.87 86.44
CA VAL A 49 -75.36 33.63 85.82
C VAL A 49 -76.17 33.41 84.56
N ASN A 50 -75.61 33.81 83.43
CA ASN A 50 -76.12 33.35 82.14
C ASN A 50 -75.58 31.93 81.93
N GLN A 51 -76.41 30.94 82.24
CA GLN A 51 -76.11 29.53 81.98
C GLN A 51 -76.91 29.10 80.75
N GLU A 52 -76.21 28.80 79.66
CA GLU A 52 -76.84 28.39 78.41
C GLU A 52 -77.32 26.94 78.53
N SER A 53 -78.64 26.74 78.48
CA SER A 53 -79.23 25.41 78.37
C SER A 53 -79.34 25.03 76.90
N GLN A 54 -78.59 24.03 76.47
CA GLN A 54 -78.72 23.52 75.11
C GLN A 54 -79.93 22.59 75.03
N THR A 55 -80.98 23.03 74.35
CA THR A 55 -82.20 22.24 74.07
C THR A 55 -82.12 21.42 72.78
N ILE A 56 -80.98 21.42 72.10
CA ILE A 56 -80.74 20.62 70.90
C ILE A 56 -80.38 19.19 71.30
N THR A 57 -81.02 18.22 70.62
CA THR A 57 -80.74 16.79 70.78
C THR A 57 -79.27 16.49 70.57
N THR A 58 -78.69 15.70 71.47
CA THR A 58 -77.32 15.17 71.36
C THR A 58 -77.11 14.48 70.03
N LEU A 59 -76.13 14.95 69.26
CA LEU A 59 -75.70 14.32 68.02
C LEU A 59 -74.43 13.51 68.28
N SER A 60 -74.41 12.26 67.82
CA SER A 60 -73.21 11.42 67.82
C SER A 60 -72.67 11.31 66.41
N GLU A 61 -71.40 11.61 66.21
CA GLU A 61 -70.73 11.46 64.92
C GLU A 61 -70.21 10.03 64.75
N HIS A 62 -70.44 9.45 63.57
CA HIS A 62 -69.95 8.12 63.21
C HIS A 62 -69.19 8.19 61.89
N TYR A 63 -67.94 7.75 61.89
CA TYR A 63 -67.16 7.62 60.65
C TYR A 63 -67.31 6.22 60.08
N VAL A 64 -67.82 6.14 58.85
CA VAL A 64 -67.96 4.89 58.09
C VAL A 64 -67.13 5.02 56.81
N ASN A 65 -66.13 4.16 56.63
CA ASN A 65 -65.31 4.13 55.42
C ASN A 65 -65.52 2.80 54.69
N THR A 66 -66.17 2.84 53.52
CA THR A 66 -66.41 1.66 52.68
C THR A 66 -65.41 1.64 51.52
N LYS A 67 -64.86 0.47 51.19
CA LYS A 67 -64.02 0.31 50.00
C LYS A 67 -64.87 0.54 48.75
N ARG A 68 -64.45 1.47 47.87
CA ARG A 68 -65.13 1.76 46.61
C ARG A 68 -65.00 0.56 45.65
N ILE A 69 -66.12 -0.06 45.30
CA ILE A 69 -66.20 -1.09 44.26
C ILE A 69 -66.34 -0.36 42.91
N VAL A 70 -65.47 -0.67 41.95
CA VAL A 70 -65.53 -0.09 40.60
C VAL A 70 -66.42 -0.99 39.74
N HIS A 71 -67.61 -0.51 39.40
CA HIS A 71 -68.46 -1.13 38.38
C HIS A 71 -68.07 -0.61 36.99
N ARG A 72 -68.07 -1.48 35.98
CA ARG A 72 -67.95 -1.10 34.57
C ARG A 72 -69.15 -1.63 33.82
N ASP A 73 -69.91 -0.72 33.21
CA ASP A 73 -70.96 -1.07 32.27
C ASP A 73 -70.31 -1.24 30.89
N GLN A 74 -70.50 -2.41 30.27
CA GLN A 74 -70.06 -2.67 28.91
C GLN A 74 -71.29 -2.78 28.00
N SER A 75 -71.35 -1.91 27.00
CA SER A 75 -72.32 -1.99 25.90
C SER A 75 -71.60 -2.38 24.61
N VAL A 76 -72.18 -3.28 23.82
CA VAL A 76 -71.65 -3.64 22.49
C VAL A 76 -72.36 -2.78 21.45
N ASN A 77 -71.60 -1.99 20.69
CA ASN A 77 -72.12 -1.21 19.56
C ASN A 77 -71.76 -1.95 18.26
N HIS A 78 -72.70 -2.68 17.67
CA HIS A 78 -72.52 -3.29 16.35
C HIS A 78 -72.74 -2.20 15.28
N ALA A 79 -71.69 -1.46 14.94
CA ALA A 79 -71.70 -0.52 13.82
C ALA A 79 -71.43 -1.28 12.50
N GLU A 80 -72.35 -2.16 12.11
CA GLU A 80 -72.31 -2.84 10.82
C GLU A 80 -73.47 -2.34 9.96
N GLY A 81 -73.16 -1.43 9.01
CA GLY A 81 -74.08 -1.02 7.94
C GLY A 81 -74.78 0.33 8.15
N GLY A 82 -74.57 1.24 7.20
CA GLY A 82 -75.25 2.55 7.12
C GLY A 82 -76.57 2.51 6.35
N TRP A 83 -77.26 1.37 6.33
CA TRP A 83 -78.57 1.26 5.70
C TRP A 83 -79.62 1.98 6.55
N PRO A 84 -80.66 2.59 5.94
CA PRO A 84 -81.75 3.16 6.70
C PRO A 84 -82.46 2.11 7.56
N LYS A 85 -83.10 2.55 8.65
CA LYS A 85 -83.74 1.68 9.64
C LYS A 85 -84.73 0.66 9.06
N ASP A 86 -85.35 0.98 7.92
CA ASP A 86 -86.39 0.16 7.30
C ASP A 86 -85.86 -0.87 6.29
N VAL A 87 -84.56 -0.85 5.99
CA VAL A 87 -83.93 -1.77 5.03
C VAL A 87 -83.13 -2.81 5.79
N ASN A 88 -83.58 -4.06 5.73
CA ASN A 88 -82.84 -5.17 6.31
C ASN A 88 -81.60 -5.48 5.44
N PHE A 89 -80.41 -5.23 5.97
CA PHE A 89 -79.14 -5.47 5.25
C PHE A 89 -78.86 -6.95 4.98
N ARG A 90 -79.47 -7.87 5.74
CA ARG A 90 -79.33 -9.32 5.54
C ARG A 90 -80.14 -9.83 4.36
N ASP A 91 -81.08 -9.02 3.86
CA ASP A 91 -81.88 -9.31 2.69
C ASP A 91 -81.25 -8.63 1.47
N GLU A 92 -80.60 -9.43 0.62
CA GLU A 92 -79.92 -8.95 -0.60
C GLU A 92 -80.90 -8.36 -1.62
N GLU A 93 -82.15 -8.84 -1.64
CA GLU A 93 -83.17 -8.27 -2.51
C GLU A 93 -83.62 -6.90 -2.01
N ALA A 94 -83.79 -6.73 -0.70
CA ALA A 94 -84.18 -5.45 -0.10
C ALA A 94 -83.12 -4.38 -0.33
N THR A 95 -81.84 -4.69 -0.12
CA THR A 95 -80.72 -3.77 -0.38
C THR A 95 -80.56 -3.43 -1.86
N THR A 96 -80.79 -4.39 -2.75
CA THR A 96 -80.72 -4.16 -4.21
C THR A 96 -81.91 -3.34 -4.72
N ARG A 97 -83.13 -3.58 -4.20
CA ARG A 97 -84.30 -2.75 -4.49
C ARG A 97 -84.09 -1.31 -4.01
N TYR A 98 -83.53 -1.13 -2.82
CA TYR A 98 -83.22 0.19 -2.30
C TYR A 98 -82.20 0.95 -3.17
N ARG A 99 -81.09 0.31 -3.57
CA ARG A 99 -80.10 0.92 -4.49
C ARG A 99 -80.73 1.29 -5.83
N ARG A 100 -81.47 0.38 -6.45
CA ARG A 100 -82.14 0.62 -7.74
C ARG A 100 -83.17 1.74 -7.67
N ARG A 101 -83.80 1.96 -6.50
CA ARG A 101 -84.70 3.10 -6.29
C ARG A 101 -83.94 4.42 -6.41
N PHE A 102 -82.81 4.56 -5.73
CA PHE A 102 -81.97 5.76 -5.80
C PHE A 102 -81.27 5.94 -7.15
N GLU A 103 -80.80 4.85 -7.77
CA GLU A 103 -80.17 4.90 -9.10
C GLU A 103 -81.12 5.38 -10.20
N ARG A 104 -82.44 5.23 -10.00
CA ARG A 104 -83.48 5.70 -10.92
C ARG A 104 -83.93 7.14 -10.64
N GLU A 105 -83.48 7.77 -9.56
CA GLU A 105 -83.79 9.18 -9.31
C GLU A 105 -82.96 10.07 -10.24
N ASP A 106 -83.59 11.02 -10.91
CA ASP A 106 -82.91 11.95 -11.84
C ASP A 106 -81.86 12.82 -11.11
N SER A 107 -82.04 13.06 -9.81
CA SER A 107 -81.09 13.72 -8.92
C SER A 107 -79.77 12.96 -8.80
N TYR A 108 -79.81 11.62 -8.79
CA TYR A 108 -78.62 10.77 -8.72
C TYR A 108 -77.82 10.83 -10.02
N VAL A 109 -78.50 10.70 -11.16
CA VAL A 109 -77.86 10.76 -12.48
C VAL A 109 -77.23 12.13 -12.72
N SER A 110 -77.95 13.21 -12.41
CA SER A 110 -77.42 14.58 -12.54
C SER A 110 -76.24 14.84 -11.60
N ALA A 111 -76.27 14.35 -10.35
CA ALA A 111 -75.15 14.46 -9.43
C ALA A 111 -73.89 13.72 -9.94
N ILE A 112 -74.06 12.52 -10.49
CA ILE A 112 -72.94 11.75 -11.07
C ILE A 112 -72.35 12.47 -12.27
N LEU A 113 -73.17 12.94 -13.22
CA LEU A 113 -72.68 13.62 -14.40
C LEU A 113 -71.94 14.92 -14.06
N ASN A 114 -72.40 15.65 -13.04
CA ASN A 114 -71.72 16.84 -12.52
C ASN A 114 -70.37 16.51 -11.88
N LEU A 115 -70.29 15.41 -11.11
CA LEU A 115 -69.02 14.98 -10.49
C LEU A 115 -68.05 14.35 -11.49
N HIS A 116 -68.58 13.72 -12.54
CA HIS A 116 -67.78 13.05 -13.56
C HIS A 116 -66.79 13.99 -14.25
N GLN A 117 -67.23 15.18 -14.64
CA GLN A 117 -66.36 16.17 -15.31
C GLN A 117 -65.15 16.56 -14.44
N ASN A 118 -65.40 16.80 -13.15
CA ASN A 118 -64.34 17.16 -12.20
C ASN A 118 -63.39 15.98 -11.93
N LEU A 119 -63.94 14.77 -11.78
CA LEU A 119 -63.14 13.56 -11.57
C LEU A 119 -62.28 13.24 -12.79
N GLU A 120 -62.84 13.35 -13.99
CA GLU A 120 -62.14 13.10 -15.25
C GLU A 120 -60.97 14.08 -15.42
N HIS A 121 -61.18 15.36 -15.09
CA HIS A 121 -60.10 16.35 -15.07
C HIS A 121 -58.97 15.95 -14.12
N LEU A 122 -59.28 15.56 -12.88
CA LEU A 122 -58.27 15.14 -11.89
C LEU A 122 -57.49 13.90 -12.32
N ILE A 123 -58.16 12.93 -12.96
CA ILE A 123 -57.50 11.74 -13.51
C ILE A 123 -56.55 12.13 -14.65
N LYS A 124 -57.01 12.96 -15.60
CA LYS A 124 -56.18 13.46 -16.69
C LYS A 124 -54.98 14.27 -16.18
N GLN A 125 -55.17 15.05 -15.11
CA GLN A 125 -54.10 15.81 -14.47
C GLN A 125 -53.02 14.92 -13.84
N ASN A 126 -53.43 13.87 -13.11
CA ASN A 126 -52.47 12.90 -12.54
C ASN A 126 -51.71 12.12 -13.62
N ASN A 127 -52.33 11.86 -14.77
CA ASN A 127 -51.70 11.19 -15.90
C ASN A 127 -50.81 12.13 -16.74
N ALA A 128 -51.01 13.46 -16.66
CA ALA A 128 -50.24 14.41 -17.44
C ALA A 128 -48.76 14.45 -17.04
N ILE A 129 -48.48 14.28 -15.74
CA ILE A 129 -47.12 14.28 -15.19
C ILE A 129 -47.04 13.26 -14.06
N GLU A 130 -46.05 12.38 -14.12
CA GLU A 130 -45.78 11.40 -13.07
C GLU A 130 -45.10 12.09 -11.85
N MET A 131 -45.90 12.74 -11.01
CA MET A 131 -45.42 13.57 -9.88
C MET A 131 -44.64 12.78 -8.80
N TYR A 132 -44.86 11.47 -8.72
CA TYR A 132 -44.30 10.63 -7.66
C TYR A 132 -43.03 9.87 -8.08
N ASN A 133 -42.61 10.00 -9.34
CA ASN A 133 -41.38 9.38 -9.80
C ASN A 133 -40.18 10.25 -9.41
N MET A 134 -39.32 9.71 -8.55
CA MET A 134 -38.09 10.38 -8.14
C MET A 134 -37.00 10.11 -9.17
N TYR A 135 -36.66 11.12 -9.96
CA TYR A 135 -35.52 11.03 -10.87
C TYR A 135 -34.26 10.59 -10.11
N PHE A 136 -33.52 9.65 -10.70
CA PHE A 136 -32.25 9.11 -10.19
C PHE A 136 -32.32 8.22 -8.95
N LYS A 137 -33.50 7.83 -8.46
CA LYS A 137 -33.62 6.87 -7.34
C LYS A 137 -32.93 5.52 -7.63
N GLU A 138 -32.90 5.10 -8.89
CA GLU A 138 -32.29 3.85 -9.34
C GLU A 138 -30.87 4.04 -9.92
N MET A 139 -30.34 5.27 -9.93
CA MET A 139 -28.94 5.45 -10.35
C MET A 139 -28.03 4.87 -9.28
N ASN A 140 -27.19 3.92 -9.71
CA ASN A 140 -26.09 3.45 -8.88
C ASN A 140 -25.16 4.62 -8.57
N SER A 141 -24.77 4.78 -7.31
CA SER A 141 -23.80 5.80 -6.92
C SER A 141 -22.49 5.55 -7.67
N GLU A 142 -22.13 6.46 -8.57
CA GLU A 142 -20.80 6.43 -9.18
C GLU A 142 -19.75 6.78 -8.13
N LYS A 143 -18.61 6.07 -8.19
CA LYS A 143 -17.46 6.41 -7.35
C LYS A 143 -16.92 7.77 -7.81
N PRO A 144 -16.50 8.65 -6.89
CA PRO A 144 -15.92 9.94 -7.25
C PRO A 144 -14.69 9.74 -8.15
N VAL A 145 -14.47 10.68 -9.09
CA VAL A 145 -13.29 10.67 -9.97
C VAL A 145 -12.02 10.59 -9.13
N GLU A 146 -11.26 9.52 -9.31
CA GLU A 146 -10.04 9.26 -8.55
C GLU A 146 -9.02 10.38 -8.77
N LYS A 147 -8.79 11.18 -7.74
CA LYS A 147 -7.70 12.17 -7.73
C LYS A 147 -6.44 11.48 -7.24
N HIS A 148 -5.42 11.42 -8.09
CA HIS A 148 -4.07 11.02 -7.69
C HIS A 148 -3.52 12.08 -6.75
N PHE A 149 -3.19 11.72 -5.51
CA PHE A 149 -2.53 12.64 -4.59
C PHE A 149 -1.35 11.96 -3.90
N ILE A 150 -0.26 12.72 -3.80
CA ILE A 150 0.95 12.33 -3.08
C ILE A 150 1.15 13.37 -1.98
N ARG A 151 1.38 12.92 -0.74
CA ARG A 151 1.63 13.82 0.39
C ARG A 151 2.91 13.45 1.10
N LYS A 152 3.76 14.42 1.36
CA LYS A 152 4.84 14.28 2.35
C LYS A 152 4.24 14.38 3.75
N ILE A 153 4.31 13.29 4.52
CA ILE A 153 3.76 13.23 5.87
C ILE A 153 4.80 13.71 6.87
N ASN A 154 5.88 12.95 6.98
CA ASN A 154 6.84 13.07 8.07
C ASN A 154 8.26 13.24 7.53
N THR A 155 9.13 13.82 8.36
CA THR A 155 10.56 13.92 8.11
C THR A 155 11.31 13.60 9.39
N PHE A 156 12.18 12.60 9.34
CA PHE A 156 13.05 12.18 10.42
C PHE A 156 14.46 12.66 10.12
N LEU A 157 15.16 13.17 11.13
CA LEU A 157 16.47 13.78 10.96
C LEU A 157 17.51 12.98 11.73
N ASP A 158 18.59 12.58 11.06
CA ASP A 158 19.77 12.05 11.72
C ASP A 158 20.43 13.16 12.56
N PRO A 159 20.68 12.95 13.86
CA PRO A 159 21.34 13.94 14.71
C PRO A 159 22.73 14.37 14.20
N GLU A 160 23.41 13.50 13.45
CA GLU A 160 24.76 13.70 12.94
C GLU A 160 24.81 14.17 11.47
N GLU A 161 23.64 14.47 10.85
CA GLU A 161 23.50 14.91 9.45
C GLU A 161 24.21 14.02 8.41
N ARG A 162 24.35 12.71 8.67
CA ARG A 162 25.04 11.78 7.77
C ARG A 162 24.14 11.37 6.60
N PRO A 163 24.66 11.21 5.37
CA PRO A 163 23.85 10.80 4.22
C PRO A 163 23.20 9.41 4.42
N VAL A 164 21.95 9.26 3.98
CA VAL A 164 21.23 7.98 4.08
C VAL A 164 21.84 6.96 3.11
N SER A 165 22.30 5.82 3.63
CA SER A 165 22.98 4.78 2.85
C SER A 165 22.06 3.62 2.46
N SER A 166 21.15 3.21 3.33
CA SER A 166 20.16 2.15 3.06
C SER A 166 18.96 2.29 3.98
N ILE A 167 17.79 1.91 3.45
CA ILE A 167 16.50 1.94 4.15
C ILE A 167 15.88 0.55 4.07
N ALA A 168 15.39 0.05 5.21
CA ALA A 168 14.62 -1.18 5.29
C ALA A 168 13.37 -0.96 6.18
N TRP A 169 12.35 -1.77 5.95
CA TRP A 169 11.15 -1.83 6.78
C TRP A 169 11.19 -3.08 7.66
N THR A 170 10.63 -2.99 8.87
CA THR A 170 10.29 -4.18 9.66
C THR A 170 8.94 -4.72 9.20
N TYR A 171 8.81 -6.04 9.17
CA TYR A 171 7.60 -6.73 8.71
C TYR A 171 6.69 -7.07 9.91
N GLU A 172 6.09 -6.03 10.51
CA GLU A 172 5.08 -6.11 11.59
C GLU A 172 3.87 -5.26 11.23
N ASP A 173 2.76 -5.45 11.93
CA ASP A 173 1.57 -4.61 11.81
C ASP A 173 1.90 -3.12 12.08
N ASP A 174 2.75 -2.85 13.07
CA ASP A 174 3.36 -1.53 13.31
C ASP A 174 4.74 -1.46 12.66
N SER A 175 4.76 -1.21 11.35
CA SER A 175 5.98 -1.21 10.55
C SER A 175 6.91 -0.05 10.93
N LYS A 176 8.15 -0.38 11.32
CA LYS A 176 9.20 0.58 11.68
C LYS A 176 10.19 0.73 10.53
N ILE A 177 10.85 1.89 10.46
CA ILE A 177 11.83 2.20 9.42
C ILE A 177 13.23 2.08 10.00
N VAL A 178 14.02 1.15 9.47
CA VAL A 178 15.42 0.97 9.80
C VAL A 178 16.27 1.73 8.79
N VAL A 179 17.14 2.60 9.27
CA VAL A 179 17.98 3.44 8.42
C VAL A 179 19.45 3.31 8.81
N SER A 180 20.28 3.12 7.80
CA SER A 180 21.73 3.30 7.92
C SER A 180 22.13 4.65 7.34
N TYR A 181 23.09 5.27 8.00
CA TYR A 181 23.64 6.55 7.58
C TYR A 181 25.16 6.43 7.46
N CYS A 182 25.68 6.60 6.25
CA CYS A 182 27.10 6.62 5.99
C CYS A 182 27.42 7.25 4.64
N ASN A 183 28.60 7.83 4.53
CA ASN A 183 29.12 8.33 3.28
C ASN A 183 29.83 7.20 2.53
N LYS A 184 29.29 6.80 1.38
CA LYS A 184 29.79 5.69 0.54
C LYS A 184 30.97 6.11 -0.35
N LYS A 185 32.00 6.74 0.22
CA LYS A 185 33.22 7.07 -0.52
C LYS A 185 34.21 5.92 -0.40
N TYR A 186 34.52 5.29 -1.53
CA TYR A 186 35.47 4.18 -1.63
C TYR A 186 36.32 4.31 -2.91
N PRO A 187 37.62 3.94 -2.90
CA PRO A 187 38.41 3.46 -1.76
C PRO A 187 38.67 4.56 -0.72
N VAL A 188 38.79 4.14 0.53
CA VAL A 188 38.93 5.03 1.68
C VAL A 188 40.40 5.40 1.87
N THR A 189 40.74 6.69 1.77
CA THR A 189 42.11 7.18 2.05
C THR A 189 42.31 7.65 3.50
N GLY A 190 41.24 7.77 4.29
CA GLY A 190 41.25 8.15 5.71
C GLY A 190 39.86 7.98 6.35
N THR A 191 39.68 8.22 7.66
CA THR A 191 38.38 8.01 8.32
C THR A 191 37.29 8.94 7.78
N VAL A 192 36.44 8.42 6.87
CA VAL A 192 35.35 9.19 6.25
C VAL A 192 34.15 9.32 7.20
N ASN A 193 33.80 8.23 7.89
CA ASN A 193 32.65 8.17 8.77
C ASN A 193 33.10 8.14 10.24
N LYS A 194 32.63 9.09 11.05
CA LYS A 194 32.95 9.18 12.49
C LYS A 194 32.01 8.35 13.37
N TYR A 195 30.74 8.27 12.97
CA TYR A 195 29.69 7.57 13.70
C TYR A 195 29.14 6.44 12.84
N THR A 196 29.05 5.24 13.42
CA THR A 196 28.58 4.03 12.74
C THR A 196 27.13 3.67 13.07
N THR A 197 26.51 4.37 14.03
CA THR A 197 25.16 4.07 14.54
C THR A 197 24.11 4.08 13.45
N CYS A 198 23.23 3.08 13.48
CA CYS A 198 22.03 2.98 12.65
C CYS A 198 20.80 3.24 13.52
N LEU A 199 19.77 3.87 12.95
CA LEU A 199 18.59 4.32 13.70
C LEU A 199 17.34 3.60 13.22
N ILE A 200 16.44 3.33 14.16
CA ILE A 200 15.12 2.79 13.93
C ILE A 200 14.11 3.87 14.28
N TRP A 201 13.24 4.20 13.33
CA TRP A 201 12.21 5.22 13.46
C TRP A 201 10.83 4.56 13.48
N ASN A 202 9.95 5.07 14.35
CA ASN A 202 8.54 4.76 14.30
C ASN A 202 7.85 5.75 13.34
N VAL A 203 6.92 5.28 12.51
CA VAL A 203 6.16 6.10 11.56
C VAL A 203 5.36 7.20 12.26
N ASP A 204 4.80 6.90 13.43
CA ASP A 204 3.91 7.80 14.18
C ASP A 204 4.65 8.90 14.95
N ASN A 205 5.88 8.61 15.40
CA ASN A 205 6.67 9.55 16.20
C ASN A 205 7.94 10.01 15.47
N THR A 206 7.90 11.26 15.01
CA THR A 206 9.02 11.88 14.27
C THR A 206 10.10 12.49 15.15
N SER A 207 9.77 12.81 16.40
CA SER A 207 10.62 13.62 17.27
C SER A 207 11.71 12.83 17.99
N LYS A 208 11.49 11.53 18.21
CA LYS A 208 12.39 10.67 18.97
C LYS A 208 12.70 9.42 18.16
N VAL A 209 13.99 9.07 18.16
CA VAL A 209 14.46 7.76 17.70
C VAL A 209 13.79 6.68 18.55
N PHE A 210 13.28 5.63 17.91
CA PHE A 210 12.65 4.51 18.62
C PHE A 210 13.71 3.62 19.28
N SER A 211 14.72 3.22 18.50
CA SER A 211 15.86 2.44 18.96
C SER A 211 17.06 2.66 18.02
N ASP A 212 18.25 2.32 18.48
CA ASP A 212 19.51 2.45 17.76
C ASP A 212 20.41 1.23 18.00
N PHE A 213 21.21 0.87 17.00
CA PHE A 213 22.22 -0.18 17.12
C PHE A 213 23.54 0.28 16.48
N THR A 214 24.64 -0.26 16.99
CA THR A 214 25.99 0.19 16.65
C THR A 214 26.77 -0.93 15.97
N PRO A 215 26.91 -0.90 14.64
CA PRO A 215 27.81 -1.80 13.94
C PRO A 215 29.28 -1.39 14.15
N PRO A 216 30.23 -2.34 14.06
CA PRO A 216 31.66 -2.06 14.26
C PRO A 216 32.27 -1.24 13.12
N SER A 217 31.65 -1.24 11.95
CA SER A 217 31.99 -0.39 10.80
C SER A 217 30.68 0.15 10.19
N CYS A 218 30.74 1.13 9.30
CA CYS A 218 29.54 1.72 8.74
C CYS A 218 28.74 0.75 7.87
N CYS A 219 27.42 0.71 8.07
CA CYS A 219 26.51 -0.10 7.25
C CYS A 219 26.26 0.57 5.88
N TRP A 220 26.65 -0.11 4.79
CA TRP A 220 26.38 0.33 3.42
C TRP A 220 25.00 -0.14 2.93
N LYS A 221 24.58 -1.31 3.38
CA LYS A 221 23.29 -1.93 3.08
C LYS A 221 22.71 -2.59 4.33
N ILE A 222 21.39 -2.49 4.46
CA ILE A 222 20.62 -3.13 5.53
C ILE A 222 19.45 -3.87 4.89
N ALA A 223 19.11 -5.03 5.45
CA ALA A 223 17.85 -5.71 5.17
C ALA A 223 17.16 -6.14 6.48
N GLY A 224 15.85 -5.97 6.55
CA GLY A 224 15.01 -6.51 7.63
C GLY A 224 14.52 -7.92 7.29
N SER A 225 14.46 -8.81 8.28
CA SER A 225 14.00 -10.18 8.04
C SER A 225 12.50 -10.23 7.75
N PRO A 226 12.07 -10.95 6.68
CA PRO A 226 10.66 -11.07 6.32
C PRO A 226 9.87 -11.99 7.26
N THR A 227 10.53 -12.75 8.14
CA THR A 227 9.89 -13.70 9.05
C THR A 227 9.93 -13.26 10.50
N ASN A 228 10.99 -12.57 10.91
CA ASN A 228 11.18 -12.08 12.27
C ASN A 228 11.57 -10.62 12.22
N ALA A 229 10.63 -9.74 12.52
CA ALA A 229 10.84 -8.31 12.47
C ALA A 229 11.89 -7.76 13.45
N ASN A 230 12.26 -8.52 14.48
CA ASN A 230 13.32 -8.13 15.41
C ASN A 230 14.72 -8.36 14.83
N LEU A 231 14.85 -9.13 13.74
CA LEU A 231 16.14 -9.47 13.15
C LEU A 231 16.46 -8.56 11.96
N ILE A 232 17.62 -7.92 12.03
CA ILE A 232 18.14 -7.05 10.98
C ILE A 232 19.54 -7.55 10.60
N ILE A 233 19.86 -7.52 9.31
CA ILE A 233 21.22 -7.78 8.82
C ILE A 233 21.83 -6.50 8.24
N GLY A 234 23.11 -6.29 8.54
CA GLY A 234 23.90 -5.16 8.09
C GLY A 234 25.14 -5.60 7.32
N GLY A 235 25.28 -5.12 6.10
CA GLY A 235 26.47 -5.25 5.27
C GLY A 235 27.40 -4.06 5.51
N LEU A 236 28.62 -4.35 5.95
CA LEU A 236 29.56 -3.36 6.44
C LEU A 236 30.52 -2.86 5.35
N GLU A 237 31.12 -1.70 5.59
CA GLU A 237 32.13 -1.09 4.74
C GLU A 237 33.43 -1.91 4.65
N ASP A 238 33.75 -2.71 5.67
CA ASP A 238 34.92 -3.58 5.69
C ASP A 238 34.68 -4.97 5.06
N GLY A 239 33.53 -5.15 4.38
CA GLY A 239 33.16 -6.38 3.69
C GLY A 239 32.54 -7.46 4.59
N ARG A 240 32.51 -7.27 5.91
CA ARG A 240 31.82 -8.19 6.84
C ARG A 240 30.31 -8.03 6.79
N VAL A 241 29.62 -9.07 7.23
CA VAL A 241 28.17 -9.05 7.46
C VAL A 241 27.91 -9.23 8.95
N SER A 242 26.91 -8.53 9.45
CA SER A 242 26.52 -8.53 10.85
C SER A 242 25.02 -8.75 11.01
N ILE A 243 24.64 -9.40 12.10
CA ILE A 243 23.26 -9.67 12.48
C ILE A 243 22.97 -8.90 13.76
N PHE A 244 21.81 -8.27 13.83
CA PHE A 244 21.31 -7.51 14.98
C PHE A 244 19.93 -8.05 15.38
N ASP A 245 19.73 -8.29 16.66
CA ASP A 245 18.39 -8.47 17.25
C ASP A 245 18.04 -7.18 18.00
N ILE A 246 16.98 -6.49 17.58
CA ILE A 246 16.54 -5.19 18.11
C ILE A 246 16.24 -5.27 19.61
N ARG A 247 15.85 -6.45 20.11
CA ARG A 247 15.50 -6.67 21.52
C ARG A 247 16.71 -6.94 22.41
N ALA A 248 17.84 -7.26 21.79
CA ALA A 248 19.06 -7.60 22.49
C ALA A 248 19.87 -6.31 22.78
N GLN A 249 21.19 -6.45 22.85
CA GLN A 249 22.11 -5.32 23.02
C GLN A 249 22.28 -4.53 21.72
N LYS A 250 22.85 -3.32 21.83
CA LYS A 250 23.14 -2.45 20.68
C LYS A 250 24.24 -2.99 19.75
N GLU A 251 25.12 -3.83 20.27
CA GLU A 251 26.19 -4.50 19.52
C GLU A 251 25.63 -5.66 18.69
N PRO A 252 26.30 -6.07 17.58
CA PRO A 252 25.84 -7.17 16.75
C PRO A 252 25.73 -8.47 17.56
N SER A 253 24.66 -9.24 17.33
CA SER A 253 24.47 -10.57 17.92
C SER A 253 25.43 -11.60 17.29
N ALA A 254 25.74 -11.44 16.00
CA ALA A 254 26.75 -12.21 15.31
C ALA A 254 27.42 -11.38 14.21
N ILE A 255 28.69 -11.68 13.93
CA ILE A 255 29.47 -11.03 12.88
C ILE A 255 30.33 -12.05 12.14
N SER A 256 30.42 -11.91 10.81
CA SER A 256 31.27 -12.78 10.00
C SER A 256 32.75 -12.48 10.25
N PRO A 257 33.64 -13.49 10.16
CA PRO A 257 35.05 -13.26 10.39
C PRO A 257 35.70 -12.57 9.19
N THR A 258 36.63 -11.65 9.45
CA THR A 258 37.25 -10.79 8.42
C THR A 258 37.97 -11.57 7.31
N HIS A 259 38.47 -12.78 7.59
CA HIS A 259 39.21 -13.58 6.61
C HIS A 259 38.32 -14.33 5.59
N LEU A 260 37.03 -14.54 5.91
CA LEU A 260 36.03 -15.16 5.01
C LEU A 260 34.99 -14.15 4.50
N ALA A 261 35.10 -12.90 4.94
CA ALA A 261 34.26 -11.80 4.48
C ALA A 261 34.62 -11.34 3.06
N HIS A 262 33.82 -10.42 2.52
CA HIS A 262 34.19 -9.73 1.29
C HIS A 262 35.44 -8.87 1.49
N ARG A 263 36.18 -8.62 0.40
CA ARG A 263 37.37 -7.75 0.45
C ARG A 263 37.06 -6.28 0.34
N ASP A 264 35.94 -5.98 -0.34
CA ASP A 264 35.42 -4.63 -0.56
C ASP A 264 34.06 -4.47 0.17
N PRO A 265 33.56 -3.24 0.31
CA PRO A 265 32.29 -2.96 0.97
C PRO A 265 31.12 -3.79 0.44
N VAL A 266 30.22 -4.20 1.34
CA VAL A 266 29.00 -4.93 0.96
C VAL A 266 28.01 -3.95 0.29
N SER A 267 27.95 -4.03 -1.03
CA SER A 267 27.17 -3.13 -1.90
C SER A 267 25.71 -3.57 -2.06
N ALA A 268 25.41 -4.85 -1.87
CA ALA A 268 24.07 -5.43 -1.98
C ALA A 268 23.82 -6.49 -0.90
N LEU A 269 22.61 -6.52 -0.35
CA LEU A 269 22.23 -7.43 0.74
C LEU A 269 20.73 -7.73 0.65
N LEU A 270 20.33 -9.01 0.68
CA LEU A 270 18.92 -9.40 0.63
C LEU A 270 18.66 -10.75 1.30
N PHE A 271 17.45 -10.93 1.85
CA PHE A 271 16.98 -12.22 2.34
C PHE A 271 16.46 -13.11 1.21
N ILE A 272 16.65 -14.42 1.36
CA ILE A 272 16.17 -15.43 0.43
C ILE A 272 15.10 -16.25 1.14
N THR A 273 14.07 -16.63 0.39
CA THR A 273 13.08 -17.58 0.86
C THR A 273 13.61 -18.99 0.68
N SER A 274 14.30 -19.50 1.70
CA SER A 274 14.67 -20.92 1.82
C SER A 274 13.59 -21.68 2.62
N ARG A 275 13.70 -23.00 2.73
CA ARG A 275 12.72 -23.81 3.48
C ARG A 275 12.55 -23.34 4.94
N LEU A 276 13.63 -22.83 5.53
CA LEU A 276 13.65 -22.34 6.91
C LEU A 276 13.68 -20.80 7.00
N ASN A 277 13.74 -20.08 5.87
CA ASN A 277 13.84 -18.62 5.78
C ASN A 277 14.98 -17.99 6.61
N ASN A 278 16.10 -18.71 6.72
CA ASN A 278 17.27 -18.27 7.50
C ASN A 278 18.48 -17.92 6.63
N GLU A 279 18.30 -17.81 5.32
CA GLU A 279 19.40 -17.58 4.38
C GLU A 279 19.33 -16.18 3.76
N PHE A 280 20.49 -15.61 3.45
CA PHE A 280 20.58 -14.32 2.77
C PHE A 280 21.78 -14.28 1.80
N PHE A 281 21.71 -13.38 0.80
CA PHE A 281 22.81 -13.07 -0.11
C PHE A 281 23.51 -11.79 0.33
N SER A 282 24.83 -11.78 0.24
CA SER A 282 25.63 -10.55 0.21
C SER A 282 26.37 -10.44 -1.12
N GLY A 283 26.38 -9.24 -1.69
CA GLY A 283 27.18 -8.89 -2.85
C GLY A 283 28.09 -7.72 -2.52
N SER A 284 29.28 -7.73 -3.09
CA SER A 284 30.29 -6.69 -2.87
C SER A 284 30.87 -6.18 -4.19
N SER A 285 31.49 -5.01 -4.13
CA SER A 285 32.28 -4.44 -5.22
C SER A 285 33.49 -5.32 -5.60
N ASP A 286 33.86 -6.30 -4.77
CA ASP A 286 34.88 -7.32 -5.10
C ASP A 286 34.41 -8.36 -6.14
N GLY A 287 33.14 -8.26 -6.56
CA GLY A 287 32.51 -9.12 -7.57
C GLY A 287 32.15 -10.52 -7.09
N ARG A 288 32.18 -10.76 -5.77
CA ARG A 288 31.68 -12.00 -5.15
C ARG A 288 30.26 -11.81 -4.66
N CYS A 289 29.43 -12.82 -4.91
CA CYS A 289 28.15 -13.04 -4.26
C CYS A 289 28.33 -14.19 -3.27
N MET A 290 28.05 -13.98 -1.98
CA MET A 290 28.19 -15.00 -0.93
C MET A 290 26.83 -15.37 -0.33
N TRP A 291 26.70 -16.64 0.04
CA TRP A 291 25.53 -17.22 0.70
C TRP A 291 25.79 -17.36 2.19
N TRP A 292 24.84 -16.95 3.03
CA TRP A 292 25.00 -17.01 4.49
C TRP A 292 23.77 -17.62 5.16
N ASP A 293 23.97 -18.33 6.27
CA ASP A 293 22.92 -18.74 7.20
C ASP A 293 22.97 -17.84 8.44
N ILE A 294 21.82 -17.33 8.86
CA ILE A 294 21.68 -16.50 10.07
C ILE A 294 22.11 -17.28 11.32
N ARG A 295 21.93 -18.60 11.33
CA ARG A 295 22.24 -19.45 12.50
C ARG A 295 23.74 -19.69 12.68
N ASN A 296 24.49 -19.67 11.58
CA ASN A 296 25.94 -19.85 11.62
C ASN A 296 26.62 -18.89 10.65
N LEU A 297 27.18 -17.82 11.20
CA LEU A 297 27.87 -16.78 10.45
C LEU A 297 29.40 -16.99 10.39
N SER A 298 29.90 -18.14 10.87
CA SER A 298 31.34 -18.43 10.88
C SER A 298 31.91 -18.59 9.48
N GLU A 299 31.13 -19.16 8.56
CA GLU A 299 31.54 -19.41 7.17
C GLU A 299 30.35 -19.15 6.22
N PRO A 300 30.61 -18.64 5.00
CA PRO A 300 29.59 -18.60 3.97
C PRO A 300 29.27 -20.04 3.52
N ILE A 301 27.99 -20.30 3.25
CA ILE A 301 27.51 -21.61 2.74
C ILE A 301 28.23 -21.95 1.44
N ASP A 302 28.35 -20.97 0.54
CA ASP A 302 29.05 -21.08 -0.74
C ASP A 302 29.32 -19.63 -1.26
N SER A 303 30.10 -19.48 -2.32
CA SER A 303 30.44 -18.19 -2.92
C SER A 303 30.56 -18.28 -4.45
N LEU A 304 30.09 -17.25 -5.15
CA LEU A 304 30.11 -17.16 -6.60
C LEU A 304 30.84 -15.90 -7.08
N LEU A 305 31.75 -16.05 -8.03
CA LEU A 305 32.39 -14.95 -8.75
C LEU A 305 31.57 -14.55 -9.98
N ILE A 306 31.33 -13.26 -10.15
CA ILE A 306 30.60 -12.70 -11.29
C ILE A 306 31.59 -12.19 -12.34
N THR A 307 31.69 -12.87 -13.48
CA THR A 307 32.41 -12.37 -14.67
C THR A 307 31.53 -12.42 -15.92
N THR A 308 31.44 -11.30 -16.64
CA THR A 308 30.67 -11.19 -17.88
C THR A 308 31.36 -11.86 -19.07
N ARG A 309 32.68 -12.00 -19.03
CA ARG A 309 33.48 -12.56 -20.12
C ARG A 309 33.88 -13.98 -19.77
N VAL A 310 33.29 -14.95 -20.48
CA VAL A 310 33.66 -16.36 -20.35
C VAL A 310 35.13 -16.50 -20.81
N PRO A 311 36.05 -16.91 -19.93
CA PRO A 311 37.42 -17.16 -20.35
C PRO A 311 37.45 -18.37 -21.29
N SER A 312 38.23 -18.30 -22.37
CA SER A 312 38.44 -19.42 -23.30
C SER A 312 39.32 -20.55 -22.71
N GLY A 313 39.71 -20.45 -21.43
CA GLY A 313 40.60 -21.40 -20.73
C GLY A 313 39.97 -21.98 -19.44
N PRO A 314 40.65 -22.96 -18.80
CA PRO A 314 40.10 -23.68 -17.64
C PRO A 314 40.12 -22.88 -16.32
N TYR A 315 40.86 -21.77 -16.26
CA TYR A 315 40.97 -20.93 -15.08
C TYR A 315 40.16 -19.64 -15.25
N LEU A 316 39.42 -19.25 -14.21
CA LEU A 316 38.74 -17.97 -14.13
C LEU A 316 39.77 -16.84 -14.06
N ASP A 317 39.76 -15.96 -15.05
CA ASP A 317 40.64 -14.80 -15.10
C ASP A 317 40.12 -13.73 -14.12
N LEU A 318 40.83 -13.54 -13.00
CA LEU A 318 40.44 -12.62 -11.93
C LEU A 318 40.39 -11.15 -12.39
N THR A 319 40.96 -10.83 -13.55
CA THR A 319 40.95 -9.47 -14.12
C THR A 319 39.62 -9.08 -14.75
N ASN A 320 38.74 -10.05 -15.06
CA ASN A 320 37.44 -9.82 -15.69
C ASN A 320 36.27 -9.86 -14.68
N ILE A 321 36.57 -9.75 -13.38
CA ILE A 321 35.55 -9.74 -12.34
C ILE A 321 34.79 -8.41 -12.40
N GLU A 322 33.48 -8.51 -12.30
CA GLU A 322 32.56 -7.37 -12.32
C GLU A 322 32.04 -7.13 -10.91
N GLY A 323 32.17 -5.90 -10.40
CA GLY A 323 31.71 -5.56 -9.05
C GLY A 323 30.19 -5.66 -8.96
N ILE A 324 29.67 -6.28 -7.90
CA ILE A 324 28.22 -6.36 -7.68
C ILE A 324 27.75 -5.01 -7.15
N SER A 325 26.64 -4.50 -7.69
CA SER A 325 26.07 -3.21 -7.31
C SER A 325 24.66 -3.30 -6.72
N ALA A 326 23.88 -4.27 -7.19
CA ALA A 326 22.53 -4.55 -6.76
C ALA A 326 22.22 -6.04 -6.88
N LEU A 327 21.39 -6.56 -5.99
CA LEU A 327 20.89 -7.93 -6.03
C LEU A 327 19.38 -7.93 -5.92
N GLN A 328 18.72 -8.84 -6.65
CA GLN A 328 17.29 -9.04 -6.56
C GLN A 328 16.96 -10.53 -6.61
N PHE A 329 16.16 -10.97 -5.65
CA PHE A 329 15.62 -12.32 -5.58
C PHE A 329 14.10 -12.27 -5.61
N ASP A 330 13.48 -13.27 -6.25
CA ASP A 330 12.03 -13.44 -6.26
C ASP A 330 11.66 -14.87 -5.88
N ARG A 331 10.57 -15.00 -5.12
CA ARG A 331 10.13 -16.28 -4.55
C ARG A 331 9.66 -17.27 -5.63
N SER A 332 9.15 -16.76 -6.76
CA SER A 332 8.72 -17.57 -7.89
C SER A 332 9.87 -18.33 -8.56
N PHE A 333 11.11 -17.85 -8.42
CA PHE A 333 12.29 -18.48 -8.99
C PHE A 333 13.32 -18.82 -7.91
N PRO A 334 13.12 -19.87 -7.11
CA PRO A 334 13.98 -20.22 -5.98
C PRO A 334 15.36 -20.70 -6.38
N THR A 335 15.70 -20.77 -7.66
CA THR A 335 17.03 -21.12 -8.16
C THR A 335 17.71 -19.96 -8.86
N ARG A 336 16.98 -18.90 -9.20
CA ARG A 336 17.50 -17.79 -10.00
C ARG A 336 17.43 -16.47 -9.22
N PHE A 337 18.38 -15.59 -9.50
CA PHE A 337 18.38 -14.22 -8.99
C PHE A 337 19.01 -13.29 -10.02
N LEU A 338 18.73 -12.00 -9.91
CA LEU A 338 19.34 -10.98 -10.75
C LEU A 338 20.46 -10.30 -9.99
N CYS A 339 21.57 -10.05 -10.68
CA CYS A 339 22.73 -9.34 -10.18
C CYS A 339 23.02 -8.15 -11.11
N GLY A 340 22.96 -6.93 -10.58
CA GLY A 340 23.46 -5.74 -11.26
C GLY A 340 24.95 -5.58 -11.01
N THR A 341 25.69 -5.10 -12.02
CA THR A 341 27.13 -4.81 -11.90
C THR A 341 27.40 -3.30 -11.87
N ASP A 342 28.61 -2.92 -11.47
CA ASP A 342 29.11 -1.54 -11.49
C ASP A 342 29.49 -1.06 -12.91
N THR A 343 29.73 -1.98 -13.85
CA THR A 343 29.99 -1.69 -15.27
C THR A 343 28.75 -1.52 -16.12
N GLY A 344 27.56 -1.87 -15.63
CA GLY A 344 26.29 -1.63 -16.32
C GLY A 344 25.58 -2.86 -16.87
N PHE A 345 26.05 -4.05 -16.52
CA PHE A 345 25.37 -5.30 -16.86
C PHE A 345 24.38 -5.70 -15.77
N VAL A 346 23.31 -6.36 -16.18
CA VAL A 346 22.46 -7.15 -15.28
C VAL A 346 22.58 -8.60 -15.70
N ILE A 347 22.75 -9.51 -14.75
CA ILE A 347 23.04 -10.91 -15.01
C ILE A 347 21.99 -11.76 -14.29
N ASN A 348 21.38 -12.69 -15.01
CA ASN A 348 20.49 -13.68 -14.45
C ASN A 348 21.31 -14.90 -14.03
N VAL A 349 21.44 -15.08 -12.73
CA VAL A 349 22.28 -16.12 -12.13
C VAL A 349 21.40 -17.30 -11.70
N ASN A 350 21.74 -18.50 -12.14
CA ASN A 350 21.11 -19.76 -11.74
C ASN A 350 22.04 -20.54 -10.80
N ARG A 351 21.65 -20.64 -9.53
CA ARG A 351 22.44 -21.29 -8.48
C ARG A 351 22.68 -22.78 -8.68
N LYS A 352 21.88 -23.45 -9.53
CA LYS A 352 21.97 -24.90 -9.78
C LYS A 352 22.70 -25.23 -11.09
N GLY A 353 23.26 -24.24 -11.77
CA GLY A 353 24.05 -24.48 -12.99
C GLY A 353 25.32 -25.26 -12.67
N LYS A 354 25.72 -26.17 -13.59
CA LYS A 354 26.97 -26.93 -13.45
C LYS A 354 28.10 -26.28 -14.24
N SER A 355 27.77 -25.76 -15.42
CA SER A 355 28.70 -24.99 -16.27
C SER A 355 28.62 -23.49 -15.94
N TYR A 356 29.71 -22.76 -16.16
CA TYR A 356 29.75 -21.32 -15.98
C TYR A 356 28.65 -20.58 -16.78
N GLN A 357 28.39 -21.01 -18.02
CA GLN A 357 27.33 -20.45 -18.86
C GLN A 357 25.92 -20.79 -18.35
N GLU A 358 25.76 -21.93 -17.67
CA GLU A 358 24.48 -22.29 -17.05
C GLU A 358 24.25 -21.52 -15.74
N VAL A 359 25.33 -21.23 -15.00
CA VAL A 359 25.30 -20.40 -13.79
C VAL A 359 24.99 -18.97 -14.17
N LEU A 360 25.68 -18.37 -15.15
CA LEU A 360 25.37 -17.05 -15.67
C LEU A 360 24.45 -17.14 -16.91
N SER A 361 23.21 -17.54 -16.66
CA SER A 361 22.25 -17.93 -17.69
C SER A 361 21.94 -16.84 -18.74
N ALA A 362 21.95 -15.56 -18.36
CA ALA A 362 21.71 -14.45 -19.28
C ALA A 362 22.43 -13.17 -18.81
N ILE A 363 22.94 -12.38 -19.77
CA ILE A 363 23.62 -11.11 -19.54
C ILE A 363 22.89 -10.03 -20.34
N PHE A 364 22.47 -8.97 -19.65
CA PHE A 364 21.72 -7.83 -20.18
C PHE A 364 22.60 -6.58 -20.11
N PRO A 365 22.96 -5.93 -21.22
CA PRO A 365 23.69 -4.67 -21.23
C PRO A 365 22.73 -3.52 -20.86
N ALA A 366 22.45 -3.38 -19.56
CA ALA A 366 21.33 -2.58 -19.08
C ALA A 366 21.57 -1.06 -19.09
N HIS A 367 22.76 -0.64 -18.69
CA HIS A 367 23.10 0.76 -18.46
C HIS A 367 24.54 1.07 -18.86
N LYS A 368 24.86 2.36 -18.99
CA LYS A 368 26.23 2.82 -19.19
C LYS A 368 26.84 3.18 -17.84
N GLY A 369 27.43 2.20 -17.17
CA GLY A 369 28.02 2.33 -15.84
C GLY A 369 27.11 1.80 -14.72
N TYR A 370 27.34 2.25 -13.49
CA TYR A 370 26.82 1.61 -12.28
C TYR A 370 25.30 1.39 -12.27
N VAL A 371 24.86 0.13 -12.23
CA VAL A 371 23.45 -0.23 -12.01
C VAL A 371 23.10 0.06 -10.54
N LYS A 372 22.19 1.00 -10.32
CA LYS A 372 21.81 1.47 -8.97
C LYS A 372 20.76 0.56 -8.32
N SER A 373 19.81 0.07 -9.11
CA SER A 373 18.73 -0.79 -8.63
C SER A 373 18.29 -1.77 -9.71
N VAL A 374 17.93 -2.97 -9.30
CA VAL A 374 17.30 -4.01 -10.11
C VAL A 374 16.15 -4.56 -9.31
N GLN A 375 14.93 -4.64 -9.89
CA GLN A 375 13.77 -5.19 -9.20
C GLN A 375 12.84 -5.91 -10.16
N ARG A 376 12.44 -7.15 -9.83
CA ARG A 376 11.40 -7.87 -10.58
C ARG A 376 10.03 -7.27 -10.29
N ASN A 377 9.15 -7.26 -11.28
CA ASN A 377 7.78 -6.85 -11.08
C ASN A 377 7.10 -7.82 -10.08
N PRO A 378 6.51 -7.35 -8.97
CA PRO A 378 5.95 -8.21 -7.92
C PRO A 378 4.87 -9.17 -8.38
N SER A 379 4.10 -8.82 -9.43
CA SER A 379 2.99 -9.62 -9.94
C SER A 379 3.31 -10.36 -11.24
N ILE A 380 4.25 -9.86 -12.04
CA ILE A 380 4.65 -10.42 -13.33
C ILE A 380 6.16 -10.64 -13.30
N SER A 381 6.61 -11.65 -12.56
CA SER A 381 8.02 -11.88 -12.24
C SER A 381 8.95 -11.98 -13.46
N LYS A 382 8.43 -12.31 -14.65
CA LYS A 382 9.20 -12.36 -15.91
C LYS A 382 9.75 -11.00 -16.34
N MET A 383 9.12 -9.91 -15.90
CA MET A 383 9.53 -8.53 -16.19
C MET A 383 10.36 -7.98 -15.03
N PHE A 384 11.38 -7.19 -15.34
CA PHE A 384 12.19 -6.53 -14.32
C PHE A 384 12.55 -5.10 -14.71
N LEU A 385 12.63 -4.24 -13.69
CA LEU A 385 13.05 -2.85 -13.77
C LEU A 385 14.53 -2.77 -13.45
N THR A 386 15.21 -1.93 -14.20
CA THR A 386 16.61 -1.57 -13.99
C THR A 386 16.70 -0.06 -13.90
N CYS A 387 17.60 0.41 -13.04
CA CYS A 387 17.92 1.81 -12.91
C CYS A 387 19.42 1.97 -12.81
N GLY A 388 19.94 2.91 -13.57
CA GLY A 388 21.33 3.30 -13.64
C GLY A 388 21.40 4.62 -14.42
N ASP A 389 22.57 5.23 -14.49
CA ASP A 389 22.79 6.44 -15.29
C ASP A 389 21.66 7.51 -15.13
N TRP A 390 21.07 8.00 -16.23
CA TRP A 390 19.97 8.97 -16.23
C TRP A 390 18.63 8.32 -16.59
N THR A 391 18.56 7.00 -16.72
CA THR A 391 17.41 6.29 -17.29
C THR A 391 16.96 5.12 -16.42
N SER A 392 15.71 4.71 -16.60
CA SER A 392 15.18 3.47 -16.02
C SER A 392 14.58 2.62 -17.13
N HIS A 393 15.01 1.37 -17.26
CA HIS A 393 14.56 0.48 -18.33
C HIS A 393 13.78 -0.70 -17.77
N ILE A 394 12.78 -1.16 -18.52
CA ILE A 394 12.06 -2.39 -18.20
C ILE A 394 12.45 -3.45 -19.22
N TRP A 395 12.80 -4.61 -18.70
CA TRP A 395 13.31 -5.75 -19.44
C TRP A 395 12.38 -6.95 -19.28
N SER A 396 12.39 -7.81 -20.29
CA SER A 396 11.84 -9.16 -20.23
C SER A 396 12.99 -10.14 -20.04
N ASP A 397 12.78 -11.19 -19.25
CA ASP A 397 13.74 -12.29 -19.15
C ASP A 397 14.05 -12.96 -20.50
N ASP A 398 13.16 -12.86 -21.50
CA ASP A 398 13.33 -13.51 -22.81
C ASP A 398 14.26 -12.75 -23.76
N ILE A 399 14.40 -11.43 -23.57
CA ILE A 399 15.09 -10.55 -24.52
C ILE A 399 16.32 -9.98 -23.83
N HIS A 400 17.49 -10.44 -24.26
CA HIS A 400 18.77 -10.08 -23.65
C HIS A 400 19.46 -8.90 -24.35
N SER A 401 19.03 -8.57 -25.56
CA SER A 401 19.71 -7.61 -26.43
C SER A 401 19.32 -6.15 -26.16
N SER A 402 18.05 -5.90 -25.85
CA SER A 402 17.47 -4.58 -25.60
C SER A 402 16.34 -4.65 -24.55
N PRO A 403 16.06 -3.54 -23.83
CA PRO A 403 14.89 -3.44 -22.99
C PRO A 403 13.61 -3.36 -23.83
N ILE A 404 12.51 -3.88 -23.29
CA ILE A 404 11.19 -3.82 -23.94
C ILE A 404 10.54 -2.46 -23.81
N ILE A 405 10.85 -1.70 -22.76
CA ILE A 405 10.39 -0.33 -22.58
C ILE A 405 11.59 0.51 -22.16
N PHE A 406 11.92 1.49 -23.01
CA PHE A 406 12.93 2.49 -22.72
C PHE A 406 12.31 3.64 -21.91
N GLY A 407 12.82 3.87 -20.70
CA GLY A 407 12.44 5.03 -19.91
C GLY A 407 13.06 6.31 -20.46
N THR A 408 12.40 7.43 -20.19
CA THR A 408 12.90 8.74 -20.57
C THR A 408 14.06 9.16 -19.69
N ALA A 409 15.09 9.77 -20.29
CA ALA A 409 16.22 10.29 -19.53
C ALA A 409 15.81 11.46 -18.62
N HIS A 410 16.25 11.42 -17.37
CA HIS A 410 16.01 12.45 -16.38
C HIS A 410 17.03 13.59 -16.48
N PRO A 411 16.69 14.81 -16.01
CA PRO A 411 17.64 15.94 -16.02
C PRO A 411 18.89 15.70 -15.16
N LYS A 412 18.76 14.89 -14.10
CA LYS A 412 19.86 14.46 -13.23
C LYS A 412 19.82 12.95 -13.06
N GLN A 413 20.95 12.40 -12.63
CA GLN A 413 21.13 10.96 -12.42
C GLN A 413 20.02 10.39 -11.52
N ILE A 414 19.48 9.24 -11.91
CA ILE A 414 18.52 8.51 -11.09
C ILE A 414 19.30 7.78 -9.99
N SER A 415 18.88 7.95 -8.74
CA SER A 415 19.58 7.39 -7.58
C SER A 415 19.06 6.01 -7.20
N ASP A 416 17.74 5.81 -7.32
CA ASP A 416 17.06 4.56 -7.00
C ASP A 416 15.74 4.47 -7.77
N ALA A 417 15.27 3.24 -7.99
CA ALA A 417 14.00 2.95 -8.61
C ALA A 417 13.39 1.69 -8.01
N ALA A 418 12.07 1.70 -7.84
CA ALA A 418 11.34 0.55 -7.32
C ALA A 418 9.96 0.41 -7.94
N TRP A 419 9.50 -0.83 -8.14
CA TRP A 419 8.10 -1.14 -8.45
C TRP A 419 7.20 -0.76 -7.28
N SER A 420 5.96 -0.37 -7.58
CA SER A 420 4.89 -0.35 -6.59
C SER A 420 4.61 -1.79 -6.15
N PRO A 421 4.63 -2.11 -4.84
CA PRO A 421 4.40 -3.48 -4.36
C PRO A 421 3.05 -4.07 -4.78
N GLN A 422 1.99 -3.24 -4.76
CA GLN A 422 0.61 -3.67 -5.01
C GLN A 422 0.10 -3.29 -6.42
N ARG A 423 0.73 -2.31 -7.08
CA ARG A 423 0.32 -1.88 -8.43
C ARG A 423 1.19 -2.44 -9.54
N VAL A 424 0.61 -3.31 -10.36
CA VAL A 424 1.34 -4.05 -11.41
C VAL A 424 1.91 -3.14 -12.50
N SER A 425 1.21 -2.05 -12.81
CA SER A 425 1.56 -1.16 -13.93
C SER A 425 2.56 -0.06 -13.59
N SER A 426 2.91 0.10 -12.31
CA SER A 426 3.49 1.34 -11.82
C SER A 426 4.82 1.15 -11.12
N TYR A 427 5.73 2.07 -11.38
CA TYR A 427 7.03 2.13 -10.73
C TYR A 427 7.38 3.57 -10.33
N MET A 428 8.37 3.69 -9.49
CA MET A 428 8.75 4.94 -8.84
C MET A 428 10.22 5.17 -9.05
N THR A 429 10.61 6.42 -9.28
CA THR A 429 12.01 6.82 -9.40
C THR A 429 12.29 8.03 -8.54
N ILE A 430 13.49 8.03 -7.95
CA ILE A 430 14.04 9.19 -7.25
C ILE A 430 15.33 9.64 -7.93
N CYS A 431 15.58 10.94 -7.92
CA CYS A 431 16.71 11.51 -8.63
C CYS A 431 17.52 12.45 -7.75
N MET A 432 18.75 12.70 -8.19
CA MET A 432 19.67 13.65 -7.57
C MET A 432 19.19 15.11 -7.64
N ASP A 433 18.04 15.39 -8.26
CA ASP A 433 17.40 16.71 -8.30
C ASP A 433 16.44 16.97 -7.13
N GLY A 434 16.30 16.03 -6.19
CA GLY A 434 15.43 16.21 -5.02
C GLY A 434 13.96 15.84 -5.27
N LYS A 435 13.63 15.29 -6.45
CA LYS A 435 12.24 15.00 -6.85
C LYS A 435 11.96 13.50 -6.91
N PHE A 436 10.80 13.13 -6.38
CA PHE A 436 10.18 11.83 -6.56
C PHE A 436 9.24 11.85 -7.76
N ARG A 437 9.27 10.79 -8.57
CA ARG A 437 8.45 10.64 -9.76
C ARG A 437 7.73 9.30 -9.72
N TYR A 438 6.45 9.36 -10.00
CA TYR A 438 5.57 8.20 -10.06
C TYR A 438 5.17 7.94 -11.51
N TRP A 439 5.37 6.71 -11.97
CA TRP A 439 5.13 6.27 -13.34
C TRP A 439 4.04 5.21 -13.34
N ASP A 440 3.10 5.31 -14.27
CA ASP A 440 2.07 4.29 -14.49
C ASP A 440 1.95 4.00 -15.99
N LEU A 441 2.43 2.83 -16.39
CA LEU A 441 2.53 2.42 -17.79
C LEU A 441 1.16 2.23 -18.45
N LEU A 442 0.08 2.01 -17.69
CA LEU A 442 -1.27 1.96 -18.26
C LEU A 442 -1.83 3.34 -18.57
N ARG A 443 -1.30 4.38 -17.93
CA ARG A 443 -1.79 5.76 -18.07
C ARG A 443 -0.92 6.56 -19.02
N LYS A 444 0.39 6.60 -18.75
CA LYS A 444 1.37 7.42 -19.47
C LYS A 444 2.68 6.64 -19.65
N TYR A 445 3.14 6.52 -20.88
CA TYR A 445 4.38 5.81 -21.22
C TYR A 445 5.63 6.70 -21.11
N TYR A 446 5.56 7.94 -21.60
CA TYR A 446 6.73 8.81 -21.78
C TYR A 446 6.85 9.92 -20.74
N GLU A 447 5.87 10.08 -19.86
CA GLU A 447 5.89 11.10 -18.82
C GLU A 447 5.39 10.52 -17.50
N PRO A 448 5.96 10.97 -16.37
CA PRO A 448 5.49 10.54 -15.06
C PRO A 448 4.07 11.06 -14.83
N VAL A 449 3.25 10.25 -14.17
CA VAL A 449 1.89 10.64 -13.77
C VAL A 449 1.93 11.76 -12.74
N ALA A 450 2.90 11.69 -11.82
CA ALA A 450 3.06 12.69 -10.77
C ALA A 450 4.54 12.93 -10.45
N ILE A 451 4.87 14.18 -10.14
CA ILE A 451 6.20 14.62 -9.71
C ILE A 451 6.04 15.40 -8.42
N LEU A 452 6.75 15.00 -7.37
CA LEU A 452 6.77 15.69 -6.08
C LEU A 452 8.19 16.14 -5.73
N PRO A 453 8.47 17.44 -5.57
CA PRO A 453 9.72 17.90 -4.98
C PRO A 453 9.74 17.60 -3.47
N ILE A 454 10.65 16.74 -3.02
CA ILE A 454 10.70 16.27 -1.63
C ILE A 454 11.72 17.05 -0.80
N SER A 455 12.92 17.23 -1.36
CA SER A 455 14.05 17.89 -0.71
C SER A 455 14.74 18.82 -1.72
N LYS A 456 15.48 19.80 -1.21
CA LYS A 456 16.40 20.62 -2.02
C LYS A 456 17.70 19.88 -2.32
N TYR A 457 17.99 18.83 -1.55
CA TYR A 457 19.18 18.02 -1.65
C TYR A 457 18.93 16.76 -2.49
N PRO A 458 19.99 16.16 -3.07
CA PRO A 458 19.87 14.90 -3.80
C PRO A 458 19.27 13.79 -2.95
N LEU A 459 18.31 13.05 -3.51
CA LEU A 459 17.75 11.83 -2.94
C LEU A 459 18.69 10.66 -3.26
N LEU A 460 18.83 9.72 -2.32
CA LEU A 460 19.78 8.61 -2.43
C LEU A 460 19.10 7.24 -2.53
N ASN A 461 18.18 6.94 -1.61
CA ASN A 461 17.54 5.64 -1.52
C ASN A 461 16.05 5.75 -1.26
N MET A 462 15.31 4.76 -1.75
CA MET A 462 13.88 4.67 -1.59
C MET A 462 13.45 3.24 -1.25
N LYS A 463 12.52 3.10 -0.30
CA LYS A 463 11.89 1.81 0.01
C LYS A 463 10.41 1.99 0.31
N ALA A 464 9.56 1.31 -0.45
CA ALA A 464 8.14 1.22 -0.16
C ALA A 464 7.86 0.21 0.96
N ASN A 465 6.84 0.49 1.77
CA ASN A 465 6.27 -0.50 2.68
C ASN A 465 5.57 -1.62 1.89
N ASP A 466 5.34 -2.79 2.49
CA ASP A 466 4.72 -3.96 1.83
C ASP A 466 3.30 -3.66 1.30
N GLU A 467 2.52 -2.83 2.00
CA GLU A 467 1.22 -2.34 1.51
C GLU A 467 1.34 -1.35 0.35
N GLY A 468 2.52 -0.75 0.14
CA GLY A 468 2.76 0.24 -0.91
C GLY A 468 2.24 1.67 -0.64
N LYS A 469 1.47 1.89 0.42
CA LYS A 469 0.92 3.22 0.76
C LYS A 469 1.98 4.22 1.22
N PHE A 470 2.94 3.76 2.02
CA PHE A 470 4.02 4.57 2.55
C PHE A 470 5.34 4.28 1.84
N ILE A 471 6.09 5.33 1.54
CA ILE A 471 7.41 5.22 0.93
C ILE A 471 8.39 6.08 1.71
N ALA A 472 9.46 5.45 2.17
CA ALA A 472 10.55 6.10 2.86
C ALA A 472 11.64 6.47 1.84
N ILE A 473 12.08 7.73 1.86
CA ILE A 473 13.05 8.29 0.93
C ILE A 473 14.13 9.02 1.72
N GLY A 474 15.39 8.67 1.50
CA GLY A 474 16.54 9.26 2.17
C GLY A 474 17.25 10.28 1.30
N ASP A 475 17.79 11.34 1.92
CA ASP A 475 18.60 12.33 1.24
C ASP A 475 20.07 12.34 1.70
N THR A 476 20.87 13.19 1.05
CA THR A 476 22.30 13.37 1.35
C THR A 476 22.61 14.09 2.66
N ARG A 477 21.62 14.70 3.33
CA ARG A 477 21.78 15.46 4.58
C ARG A 477 21.25 14.70 5.80
N GLY A 478 20.97 13.40 5.65
CA GLY A 478 20.45 12.56 6.73
C GLY A 478 18.98 12.77 7.04
N SER A 479 18.24 13.44 6.16
CA SER A 479 16.79 13.53 6.27
C SER A 479 16.14 12.30 5.62
N LEU A 480 15.34 11.60 6.39
CA LEU A 480 14.44 10.56 5.92
C LEU A 480 13.04 11.16 5.76
N HIS A 481 12.51 11.17 4.55
CA HIS A 481 11.18 11.68 4.24
C HIS A 481 10.20 10.52 4.04
N LEU A 482 9.05 10.60 4.70
CA LEU A 482 7.96 9.65 4.52
C LEU A 482 6.88 10.29 3.64
N ILE A 483 6.62 9.67 2.49
CA ILE A 483 5.52 10.07 1.60
C ILE A 483 4.40 9.03 1.63
N TYR A 484 3.18 9.50 1.39
CA TYR A 484 1.98 8.70 1.26
C TYR A 484 1.38 8.84 -0.13
N LEU A 485 0.99 7.69 -0.68
CA LEU A 485 0.29 7.57 -1.95
C LEU A 485 -1.20 7.32 -1.72
N SER A 486 -2.05 7.92 -2.55
CA SER A 486 -3.48 7.65 -2.56
C SER A 486 -3.79 6.20 -2.94
N ASP A 487 -4.91 5.67 -2.46
CA ASP A 487 -5.34 4.29 -2.75
C ASP A 487 -5.41 4.00 -4.27
N SER A 488 -5.82 4.99 -5.06
CA SER A 488 -5.85 4.92 -6.53
C SER A 488 -4.50 4.78 -7.21
N MET A 489 -3.39 5.03 -6.51
CA MET A 489 -2.03 4.83 -6.98
C MET A 489 -1.44 3.51 -6.45
N VAL A 490 -1.94 3.02 -5.34
CA VAL A 490 -1.38 1.84 -4.67
C VAL A 490 -2.03 0.57 -5.18
N PHE A 491 -3.35 0.55 -5.34
CA PHE A 491 -4.09 -0.66 -5.71
C PHE A 491 -4.25 -0.76 -7.22
N SER A 492 -4.20 -2.00 -7.72
CA SER A 492 -4.54 -2.32 -9.12
C SER A 492 -6.05 -2.56 -9.22
N GLY A 493 -6.66 -2.11 -10.31
CA GLY A 493 -8.01 -2.55 -10.67
C GLY A 493 -8.01 -3.99 -11.22
N ASP A 494 -9.18 -4.64 -11.22
CA ASP A 494 -9.32 -6.05 -11.62
C ASP A 494 -8.80 -6.35 -13.05
N ARG A 495 -8.92 -5.37 -13.95
CA ARG A 495 -8.49 -5.48 -15.35
C ARG A 495 -7.03 -5.06 -15.58
N ASP A 496 -6.39 -4.38 -14.64
CA ASP A 496 -5.07 -3.76 -14.84
C ASP A 496 -3.98 -4.81 -15.10
N LYS A 497 -4.04 -5.94 -14.38
CA LYS A 497 -3.08 -7.03 -14.59
C LYS A 497 -3.18 -7.60 -16.00
N GLN A 498 -4.40 -7.83 -16.50
CA GLN A 498 -4.62 -8.36 -17.85
C GLN A 498 -4.14 -7.37 -18.91
N LEU A 499 -4.48 -6.08 -18.76
CA LEU A 499 -4.03 -5.02 -19.68
C LEU A 499 -2.50 -4.87 -19.68
N MET A 500 -1.86 -4.96 -18.51
CA MET A 500 -0.40 -4.91 -18.43
C MET A 500 0.28 -6.12 -19.07
N ILE A 501 -0.26 -7.33 -18.89
CA ILE A 501 0.27 -8.52 -19.58
C ILE A 501 0.17 -8.34 -21.10
N GLN A 502 -0.97 -7.89 -21.62
CA GLN A 502 -1.13 -7.61 -23.05
C GLN A 502 -0.15 -6.56 -23.56
N ASN A 503 0.11 -5.51 -22.78
CA ASN A 503 1.12 -4.50 -23.11
C ASN A 503 2.53 -5.10 -23.14
N PHE A 504 2.93 -5.85 -22.11
CA PHE A 504 4.25 -6.49 -22.09
C PHE A 504 4.43 -7.49 -23.23
N ASP A 505 3.42 -8.30 -23.55
CA ASP A 505 3.46 -9.25 -24.66
C ASP A 505 3.56 -8.54 -26.02
N ARG A 506 2.92 -7.36 -26.15
CA ARG A 506 3.05 -6.54 -27.36
C ARG A 506 4.46 -5.98 -27.51
N GLU A 507 5.01 -5.37 -26.46
CA GLU A 507 6.36 -4.79 -26.52
C GLU A 507 7.45 -5.86 -26.64
N THR A 508 7.28 -7.02 -25.98
CA THR A 508 8.20 -8.16 -26.12
C THR A 508 8.18 -8.69 -27.56
N ARG A 509 7.00 -8.88 -28.17
CA ARG A 509 6.91 -9.28 -29.59
C ARG A 509 7.55 -8.26 -30.53
N ARG A 510 7.32 -6.97 -30.27
CA ARG A 510 7.92 -5.87 -31.03
C ARG A 510 9.45 -5.95 -31.00
N GLU A 511 10.05 -6.04 -29.82
CA GLU A 511 11.51 -6.12 -29.68
C GLU A 511 12.07 -7.41 -30.28
N HIS A 512 11.37 -8.54 -30.14
CA HIS A 512 11.79 -9.79 -30.77
C HIS A 512 11.89 -9.68 -32.31
N ILE A 513 10.92 -9.01 -32.95
CA ILE A 513 10.94 -8.74 -34.39
C ILE A 513 12.11 -7.82 -34.76
N LEU A 514 12.36 -6.78 -33.95
CA LEU A 514 13.47 -5.85 -34.17
C LEU A 514 14.82 -6.54 -34.02
N GLU A 515 15.01 -7.40 -33.02
CA GLU A 515 16.23 -8.16 -32.83
C GLU A 515 16.52 -9.07 -34.03
N THR A 516 15.49 -9.77 -34.53
CA THR A 516 15.59 -10.62 -35.72
C THR A 516 16.00 -9.79 -36.94
N ARG A 517 15.35 -8.65 -37.15
CA ARG A 517 15.67 -7.73 -38.26
C ARG A 517 17.09 -7.16 -38.16
N ILE A 518 17.56 -6.83 -36.95
CA ILE A 518 18.94 -6.36 -36.73
C ILE A 518 19.94 -7.47 -37.06
N LYS A 519 19.66 -8.73 -36.70
CA LYS A 519 20.50 -9.87 -37.06
C LYS A 519 20.58 -10.06 -38.58
N GLU A 520 19.45 -9.96 -39.28
CA GLU A 520 19.40 -10.01 -40.75
C GLU A 520 20.22 -8.88 -41.40
N ILE A 521 20.05 -7.63 -40.93
CA ILE A 521 20.81 -6.48 -41.43
C ILE A 521 22.31 -6.68 -41.21
N ARG A 522 22.73 -7.14 -40.03
CA ARG A 522 24.15 -7.41 -39.73
C ARG A 522 24.72 -8.53 -40.61
N LEU A 523 23.93 -9.57 -40.90
CA LEU A 523 24.34 -10.66 -41.77
C LEU A 523 24.50 -10.17 -43.22
N LYS A 524 23.55 -9.36 -43.70
CA LYS A 524 23.64 -8.71 -45.01
C LYS A 524 24.87 -7.78 -45.11
N GLN A 525 25.11 -6.94 -44.12
CA GLN A 525 26.30 -6.08 -44.08
C GLN A 525 27.60 -6.88 -44.11
N LYS A 526 27.68 -8.02 -43.41
CA LYS A 526 28.84 -8.91 -43.47
C LYS A 526 29.05 -9.50 -44.86
N LEU A 527 27.98 -9.93 -45.54
CA LEU A 527 28.05 -10.42 -46.92
C LEU A 527 28.47 -9.32 -47.89
N ASP A 528 27.89 -8.12 -47.76
CA ASP A 528 28.26 -6.95 -48.58
C ASP A 528 29.73 -6.57 -48.36
N THR A 529 30.22 -6.61 -47.12
CA THR A 529 31.64 -6.35 -46.80
C THR A 529 32.56 -7.42 -47.41
N GLN A 530 32.19 -8.70 -47.29
CA GLN A 530 32.94 -9.79 -47.92
C GLN A 530 32.95 -9.68 -49.45
N MET A 531 31.84 -9.25 -50.05
CA MET A 531 31.73 -9.01 -51.48
C MET A 531 32.61 -7.81 -51.93
N ILE A 532 32.65 -6.73 -51.14
CA ILE A 532 33.54 -5.59 -51.40
C ILE A 532 35.02 -6.01 -51.27
N ASP A 533 35.36 -6.79 -50.24
CA ASP A 533 36.74 -7.29 -50.06
C ASP A 533 37.14 -8.26 -51.19
N TYR A 534 36.20 -9.08 -51.67
CA TYR A 534 36.40 -9.92 -52.85
C TYR A 534 36.66 -9.07 -54.11
N LEU A 535 35.81 -8.08 -54.40
CA LEU A 535 35.99 -7.17 -55.55
C LEU A 535 37.30 -6.35 -55.47
N ARG A 536 37.72 -5.96 -54.26
CA ARG A 536 39.03 -5.31 -54.02
C ARG A 536 40.20 -6.26 -54.31
N SER A 537 40.05 -7.54 -54.01
CA SER A 537 41.08 -8.54 -54.31
C SER A 537 41.19 -8.86 -55.81
N GLU A 538 40.08 -8.85 -56.55
CA GLU A 538 40.09 -9.02 -58.02
C GLU A 538 40.69 -7.81 -58.74
N THR A 539 40.33 -6.59 -58.35
CA THR A 539 40.90 -5.35 -58.94
C THR A 539 42.41 -5.21 -58.68
N GLY A 540 42.89 -5.62 -57.50
CA GLY A 540 44.33 -5.70 -57.22
C GLY A 540 45.08 -6.72 -58.08
N ASN A 541 44.40 -7.78 -58.56
CA ASN A 541 44.97 -8.74 -59.51
C ASN A 541 45.02 -8.17 -60.94
N GLU A 542 44.02 -7.40 -61.38
CA GLU A 542 44.03 -6.74 -62.69
C GLU A 542 45.13 -5.68 -62.82
N GLU A 543 45.39 -4.88 -61.77
CA GLU A 543 46.51 -3.92 -61.76
C GLU A 543 47.89 -4.60 -61.79
N ASN A 544 48.02 -5.78 -61.18
CA ASN A 544 49.26 -6.56 -61.24
C ASN A 544 49.44 -7.26 -62.60
N LEU A 545 48.35 -7.73 -63.21
CA LEU A 545 48.36 -8.30 -64.57
C LEU A 545 48.71 -7.25 -65.63
N THR A 546 48.15 -6.03 -65.52
CA THR A 546 48.47 -4.92 -66.43
C THR A 546 49.91 -4.44 -66.27
N LYS A 547 50.43 -4.32 -65.04
CA LYS A 547 51.87 -4.02 -64.82
C LYS A 547 52.80 -5.09 -65.38
N ASN A 548 52.48 -6.37 -65.21
CA ASN A 548 53.27 -7.46 -65.78
C ASN A 548 53.25 -7.43 -67.31
N ALA A 549 52.09 -7.15 -67.93
CA ALA A 549 51.97 -6.99 -69.37
C ALA A 549 52.74 -5.76 -69.90
N GLU A 550 52.72 -4.64 -69.18
CA GLU A 550 53.54 -3.46 -69.51
C GLU A 550 55.05 -3.76 -69.42
N ASP A 551 55.49 -4.46 -68.39
CA ASP A 551 56.90 -4.83 -68.22
C ASP A 551 57.37 -5.86 -69.25
N GLU A 552 56.50 -6.80 -69.64
CA GLU A 552 56.76 -7.74 -70.74
C GLU A 552 56.84 -7.00 -72.07
N TYR A 553 55.90 -6.10 -72.37
CA TYR A 553 55.96 -5.25 -73.56
C TYR A 553 57.23 -4.40 -73.60
N ARG A 554 57.62 -3.76 -72.49
CA ARG A 554 58.87 -2.99 -72.40
C ARG A 554 60.11 -3.84 -72.65
N ARG A 555 60.14 -5.10 -72.19
CA ARG A 555 61.25 -6.03 -72.49
C ARG A 555 61.29 -6.40 -73.97
N VAL A 556 60.15 -6.73 -74.56
CA VAL A 556 60.08 -7.08 -75.99
C VAL A 556 60.50 -5.90 -76.85
N VAL A 557 60.02 -4.69 -76.55
CA VAL A 557 60.42 -3.45 -77.24
C VAL A 557 61.92 -3.18 -77.07
N ALA A 558 62.48 -3.33 -75.86
CA ALA A 558 63.92 -3.15 -75.63
C ALA A 558 64.78 -4.17 -76.39
N ASP A 559 64.32 -5.42 -76.51
CA ASP A 559 65.00 -6.46 -77.28
C ASP A 559 64.86 -6.26 -78.80
N GLU A 560 63.75 -5.71 -79.28
CA GLU A 560 63.61 -5.27 -80.68
C GLU A 560 64.50 -4.07 -81.00
N PHE A 561 64.59 -3.08 -80.10
CA PHE A 561 65.53 -1.96 -80.25
C PHE A 561 67.00 -2.41 -80.23
N LYS A 562 67.33 -3.51 -79.55
CA LYS A 562 68.67 -4.13 -79.62
C LYS A 562 68.91 -4.86 -80.95
N LYS A 563 67.88 -5.46 -81.54
CA LYS A 563 67.97 -6.15 -82.85
C LYS A 563 68.05 -5.17 -84.03
N VAL A 564 67.34 -4.05 -83.94
CA VAL A 564 67.41 -2.95 -84.91
C VAL A 564 68.50 -1.98 -84.45
N GLY A 565 69.76 -2.35 -84.68
CA GLY A 565 70.97 -1.67 -84.18
C GLY A 565 70.97 -0.15 -84.39
N THR A 566 70.36 0.57 -83.44
CA THR A 566 70.30 2.03 -83.43
C THR A 566 70.78 2.49 -82.05
N THR A 567 72.09 2.57 -81.92
CA THR A 567 72.73 3.19 -80.76
C THR A 567 72.58 4.71 -80.85
N GLN A 568 71.65 5.28 -80.08
CA GLN A 568 71.76 6.70 -79.72
C GLN A 568 72.41 6.82 -78.34
N SER A 569 73.71 7.09 -78.38
CA SER A 569 74.48 7.68 -77.29
C SER A 569 74.16 9.18 -77.22
N SER A 570 73.68 9.67 -76.08
CA SER A 570 74.12 10.98 -75.60
C SER A 570 74.01 11.10 -74.09
N ARG A 571 75.15 11.48 -73.50
CA ARG A 571 75.35 11.92 -72.12
C ARG A 571 74.56 13.21 -71.87
N GLY A 572 73.96 13.33 -70.68
CA GLY A 572 73.35 14.57 -70.22
C GLY A 572 73.10 14.62 -68.71
N ARG A 573 74.14 14.99 -67.96
CA ARG A 573 74.16 15.95 -66.84
C ARG A 573 73.23 15.74 -65.62
N ASN A 574 73.89 15.60 -64.47
CA ASN A 574 73.38 15.82 -63.11
C ASN A 574 72.50 17.08 -62.99
N GLU A 575 71.35 16.97 -62.33
CA GLU A 575 70.90 18.03 -61.42
C GLU A 575 70.05 17.47 -60.27
N LYS A 576 70.46 17.85 -59.06
CA LYS A 576 69.79 17.58 -57.78
C LYS A 576 68.44 18.30 -57.76
N LEU A 577 67.36 17.61 -57.41
CA LEU A 577 66.16 18.26 -56.89
C LEU A 577 65.73 17.61 -55.58
N ARG A 578 65.53 18.50 -54.61
CA ARG A 578 65.27 18.27 -53.19
C ARG A 578 63.92 17.60 -52.97
N ASN A 579 63.90 16.71 -51.99
CA ASN A 579 62.71 16.27 -51.28
C ASN A 579 61.90 17.48 -50.75
N ARG A 580 60.60 17.44 -51.01
CA ARG A 580 59.55 17.79 -50.06
C ARG A 580 58.42 16.80 -50.17
#